data_AF-A0A150X743-F1
#
_entry.id   AF-A0A150X743-F1
#
_cell.length_a   1.000
_cell.length_b   1.000
_cell.length_c   1.000
_cell.angle_alpha   90.00
_cell.angle_beta   90.00
_cell.angle_gamma   90.00
#
_symmetry.space_group_name_H-M   'P 1'
#
loop_
_entity.id
_entity.type
_entity.pdbx_description
1 polymer ?
#
loop_
_entity_poly.entity_id
_entity_poly.type
_entity_poly.pdbx_seq_one_letter_code
_entity_poly.pdbx_strand_id
1 'polypeptide(L)'
;MTNKKQNILIAGANGTTGKIIVELLQTSDRYRPIAMVRKEDQKEAFEKQGVAAVLADLEKDLSHAVTGVDKVIFAAGSKGKKVIAVDQEGAKSLTDAARKAGVNKYVMLSSMGADNPSVSDDLEDYLKAKQNADNHLRNSGLEYSIVRPGSLTDDEGTGKIQLKEKLDTQGSISRADVAQTLVEVLEDGVMQNQTFEIISGETPVETAVR
;
A
#
# COMPACT_ATOMS: atom_id res chain seq x y z
N MET A 1 0.51 -24.65 18.86
CA MET A 1 0.14 -23.23 19.13
C MET A 1 -0.31 -22.66 17.80
N THR A 2 -1.58 -22.34 17.63
CA THR A 2 -2.05 -21.67 16.41
C THR A 2 -1.45 -20.27 16.40
N ASN A 3 -0.58 -19.98 15.43
CA ASN A 3 0.00 -18.66 15.31
C ASN A 3 -1.16 -17.68 15.05
N LYS A 4 -1.36 -16.71 15.94
CA LYS A 4 -2.46 -15.75 15.84
C LYS A 4 -2.26 -14.94 14.55
N LYS A 5 -3.31 -14.83 13.71
CA LYS A 5 -3.25 -14.00 12.49
C LYS A 5 -2.92 -12.54 12.85
N GLN A 6 -2.06 -11.90 12.08
CA GLN A 6 -1.71 -10.49 12.23
C GLN A 6 -2.78 -9.60 11.59
N ASN A 7 -3.20 -8.55 12.29
CA ASN A 7 -4.15 -7.56 11.80
C ASN A 7 -3.48 -6.58 10.84
N ILE A 8 -3.97 -6.52 9.61
CA ILE A 8 -3.44 -5.67 8.56
C ILE A 8 -4.44 -4.56 8.26
N LEU A 9 -4.10 -3.32 8.54
CA LEU A 9 -4.93 -2.17 8.15
C LEU A 9 -4.67 -1.81 6.69
N ILE A 10 -5.73 -1.69 5.89
CA ILE A 10 -5.65 -1.31 4.49
C ILE A 10 -6.27 0.07 4.30
N ALA A 11 -5.44 1.11 4.21
CA ALA A 11 -5.87 2.42 3.78
C ALA A 11 -6.12 2.41 2.27
N GLY A 12 -7.31 2.86 1.85
CA GLY A 12 -7.73 2.73 0.45
C GLY A 12 -8.41 1.40 0.11
N ALA A 13 -8.91 0.66 1.12
CA ALA A 13 -9.54 -0.65 0.94
C ALA A 13 -10.68 -0.68 -0.10
N ASN A 14 -11.44 0.41 -0.26
CA ASN A 14 -12.51 0.47 -1.27
C ASN A 14 -12.04 0.88 -2.69
N GLY A 15 -10.74 1.13 -2.88
CA GLY A 15 -10.13 1.37 -4.20
C GLY A 15 -9.93 0.07 -4.99
N THR A 16 -9.64 0.17 -6.29
CA THR A 16 -9.49 -1.00 -7.17
C THR A 16 -8.42 -1.97 -6.66
N THR A 17 -7.19 -1.49 -6.41
CA THR A 17 -6.11 -2.31 -5.83
C THR A 17 -6.44 -2.73 -4.38
N GLY A 18 -7.05 -1.84 -3.59
CA GLY A 18 -7.41 -2.10 -2.20
C GLY A 18 -8.36 -3.29 -2.02
N LYS A 19 -9.34 -3.44 -2.91
CA LYS A 19 -10.28 -4.58 -2.89
C LYS A 19 -9.57 -5.90 -3.14
N ILE A 20 -8.66 -5.94 -4.12
CA ILE A 20 -7.85 -7.13 -4.42
C ILE A 20 -6.97 -7.49 -3.22
N ILE A 21 -6.34 -6.50 -2.57
CA ILE A 21 -5.56 -6.72 -1.34
C ILE A 21 -6.44 -7.34 -0.25
N VAL A 22 -7.65 -6.81 -0.02
CA VAL A 22 -8.57 -7.34 0.98
C VAL A 22 -8.97 -8.80 0.68
N GLU A 23 -9.24 -9.13 -0.59
CA GLU A 23 -9.54 -10.50 -1.03
C GLU A 23 -8.37 -11.46 -0.76
N LEU A 24 -7.14 -11.08 -1.14
CA LEU A 24 -5.93 -11.87 -0.90
C LEU A 24 -5.68 -12.10 0.60
N LEU A 25 -5.93 -11.09 1.44
CA LEU A 25 -5.72 -11.20 2.88
C LEU A 25 -6.81 -12.01 3.58
N GLN A 26 -8.04 -12.05 3.06
CA GLN A 26 -9.12 -12.89 3.62
C GLN A 26 -8.82 -14.38 3.51
N THR A 27 -8.18 -14.79 2.41
CA THR A 27 -7.79 -16.19 2.17
C THR A 27 -6.45 -16.57 2.83
N SER A 28 -5.74 -15.60 3.41
CA SER A 28 -4.46 -15.83 4.08
C SER A 28 -4.62 -16.53 5.41
N ASP A 29 -3.80 -17.54 5.69
CA ASP A 29 -3.69 -18.15 7.02
C ASP A 29 -2.89 -17.32 8.02
N ARG A 30 -2.18 -16.28 7.56
CA ARG A 30 -1.28 -15.45 8.38
C ARG A 30 -1.89 -14.11 8.77
N TYR A 31 -2.79 -13.59 7.94
CA TYR A 31 -3.23 -12.20 8.02
C TYR A 31 -4.75 -12.07 8.18
N ARG A 32 -5.18 -11.00 8.85
CA ARG A 32 -6.59 -10.61 8.95
C ARG A 32 -6.74 -9.17 8.46
N PRO A 33 -7.49 -8.93 7.36
CA PRO A 33 -7.66 -7.57 6.85
C PRO A 33 -8.58 -6.74 7.75
N ILE A 34 -8.21 -5.47 7.90
CA ILE A 34 -9.02 -4.40 8.48
C ILE A 34 -9.18 -3.33 7.40
N ALA A 35 -10.35 -3.24 6.79
CA ALA A 35 -10.65 -2.28 5.75
C ALA A 35 -10.86 -0.88 6.34
N MET A 36 -9.96 0.06 6.04
CA MET A 36 -10.16 1.46 6.39
C MET A 36 -11.00 2.14 5.30
N VAL A 37 -12.15 2.67 5.69
CA VAL A 37 -13.14 3.26 4.78
C VAL A 37 -13.64 4.61 5.31
N ARG A 38 -14.21 5.44 4.43
CA ARG A 38 -14.65 6.81 4.76
C ARG A 38 -16.15 6.97 4.97
N LYS A 39 -16.94 5.94 4.64
CA LYS A 39 -18.39 6.00 4.68
C LYS A 39 -18.95 4.75 5.37
N GLU A 40 -20.05 4.91 6.08
CA GLU A 40 -20.67 3.81 6.83
C GLU A 40 -21.18 2.70 5.90
N ASP A 41 -21.72 3.04 4.73
CA ASP A 41 -22.17 2.07 3.72
C ASP A 41 -21.03 1.15 3.25
N GLN A 42 -19.82 1.68 3.09
CA GLN A 42 -18.62 0.91 2.77
C GLN A 42 -18.20 0.00 3.92
N LYS A 43 -18.31 0.49 5.16
CA LYS A 43 -17.99 -0.28 6.36
C LYS A 43 -18.92 -1.48 6.48
N GLU A 44 -20.22 -1.25 6.40
CA GLU A 44 -21.23 -2.31 6.41
C GLU A 44 -21.02 -3.33 5.28
N ALA A 45 -20.62 -2.87 4.09
CA ALA A 45 -20.38 -3.76 2.95
C ALA A 45 -19.22 -4.73 3.21
N PHE A 46 -18.13 -4.28 3.85
CA PHE A 46 -17.02 -5.15 4.24
C PHE A 46 -17.39 -6.07 5.41
N GLU A 47 -18.10 -5.55 6.42
CA GLU A 47 -18.54 -6.35 7.58
C GLU A 47 -19.48 -7.50 7.16
N LYS A 48 -20.37 -7.27 6.18
CA LYS A 48 -21.24 -8.31 5.58
C LYS A 48 -20.45 -9.41 4.86
N GLN A 49 -19.23 -9.11 4.40
CA GLN A 49 -18.31 -10.08 3.79
C GLN A 49 -17.39 -10.75 4.82
N GLY A 50 -17.58 -10.48 6.12
CA GLY A 50 -16.71 -11.04 7.18
C GLY A 50 -15.37 -10.31 7.31
N VAL A 51 -15.20 -9.14 6.69
CA VAL A 51 -14.01 -8.30 6.80
C VAL A 51 -14.23 -7.26 7.90
N ALA A 52 -13.32 -7.21 8.87
CA ALA A 52 -13.33 -6.12 9.86
C ALA A 52 -13.13 -4.78 9.13
N ALA A 53 -13.84 -3.74 9.53
CA ALA A 53 -13.72 -2.44 8.91
C ALA A 53 -13.72 -1.32 9.95
N VAL A 54 -12.99 -0.24 9.65
CA VAL A 54 -12.90 0.94 10.49
C VAL A 54 -13.23 2.18 9.69
N LEU A 55 -14.08 3.03 10.26
CA LEU A 55 -14.42 4.32 9.69
C LEU A 55 -13.32 5.32 10.06
N ALA A 56 -12.57 5.80 9.06
CA ALA A 56 -11.54 6.81 9.26
C ALA A 56 -11.29 7.59 7.97
N ASP A 57 -10.90 8.86 8.13
CA ASP A 57 -10.63 9.79 7.04
C ASP A 57 -9.17 10.24 7.12
N LEU A 58 -8.44 10.12 6.02
CA LEU A 58 -7.02 10.49 5.95
C LEU A 58 -6.77 11.99 6.19
N GLU A 59 -7.81 12.81 6.06
CA GLU A 59 -7.75 14.25 6.34
C GLU A 59 -8.07 14.59 7.82
N LYS A 60 -8.22 13.58 8.69
CA LYS A 60 -8.61 13.72 10.11
C LYS A 60 -7.69 12.92 11.04
N ASP A 61 -8.03 12.85 12.33
CA ASP A 61 -7.32 11.96 13.26
C ASP A 61 -7.48 10.48 12.85
N LEU A 62 -6.36 9.76 12.96
CA LEU A 62 -6.21 8.37 12.55
C LEU A 62 -5.78 7.47 13.72
N SER A 63 -5.62 8.02 14.92
CA SER A 63 -5.15 7.29 16.11
C SER A 63 -6.01 6.05 16.43
N HIS A 64 -7.33 6.16 16.28
CA HIS A 64 -8.26 5.06 16.49
C HIS A 64 -8.16 3.97 15.43
N ALA A 65 -7.80 4.33 14.19
CA ALA A 65 -7.75 3.39 13.06
C ALA A 65 -6.61 2.37 13.18
N VAL A 66 -5.55 2.73 13.91
CA VAL A 66 -4.33 1.91 14.07
C VAL A 66 -4.30 1.12 15.38
N THR A 67 -5.35 1.17 16.19
CA THR A 67 -5.40 0.44 17.47
C THR A 67 -5.43 -1.07 17.24
N GLY A 68 -4.45 -1.79 17.77
CA GLY A 68 -4.36 -3.26 17.64
C GLY A 68 -4.00 -3.74 16.22
N VAL A 69 -3.46 -2.85 15.39
CA VAL A 69 -2.94 -3.14 14.05
C VAL A 69 -1.49 -3.59 14.13
N ASP A 70 -1.16 -4.71 13.49
CA ASP A 70 0.21 -5.23 13.44
C ASP A 70 0.99 -4.62 12.27
N LYS A 71 0.35 -4.46 11.12
CA LYS A 71 0.95 -3.93 9.89
C LYS A 71 -0.03 -3.06 9.10
N VAL A 72 0.49 -2.14 8.29
CA VAL A 72 -0.32 -1.22 7.46
C VAL A 72 0.05 -1.40 5.99
N ILE A 73 -0.96 -1.44 5.11
CA ILE A 73 -0.80 -1.18 3.68
C ILE A 73 -1.47 0.14 3.34
N PHE A 74 -0.72 1.08 2.79
CA PHE A 74 -1.25 2.31 2.22
C PHE A 74 -1.45 2.14 0.71
N ALA A 75 -2.68 1.86 0.30
CA ALA A 75 -3.11 1.76 -1.10
C ALA A 75 -4.14 2.85 -1.46
N ALA A 76 -4.23 3.91 -0.65
CA ALA A 76 -5.10 5.04 -0.91
C ALA A 76 -4.48 5.97 -1.96
N GLY A 77 -5.35 6.60 -2.75
CA GLY A 77 -4.97 7.67 -3.66
C GLY A 77 -6.17 8.52 -4.01
N SER A 78 -5.96 9.80 -4.31
CA SER A 78 -7.05 10.73 -4.58
C SER A 78 -7.60 10.68 -6.00
N LYS A 79 -7.01 9.85 -6.87
CA LYS A 79 -7.26 9.85 -8.33
C LYS A 79 -7.05 11.25 -8.94
N GLY A 80 -5.99 11.94 -8.50
CA GLY A 80 -5.61 13.27 -8.99
C GLY A 80 -6.39 14.45 -8.40
N LYS A 81 -7.42 14.23 -7.55
CA LYS A 81 -8.29 15.32 -7.07
C LYS A 81 -7.79 16.05 -5.82
N LYS A 82 -7.16 15.32 -4.91
CA LYS A 82 -6.74 15.79 -3.58
C LYS A 82 -5.32 15.31 -3.30
N VAL A 83 -4.44 15.50 -4.28
CA VAL A 83 -3.07 14.95 -4.30
C VAL A 83 -2.31 15.30 -3.02
N ILE A 84 -2.30 16.58 -2.63
CA ILE A 84 -1.63 17.00 -1.38
C ILE A 84 -2.35 16.44 -0.15
N ALA A 85 -3.66 16.61 -0.04
CA ALA A 85 -4.37 16.26 1.19
C ALA A 85 -4.41 14.75 1.47
N VAL A 86 -4.49 13.91 0.43
CA VAL A 86 -4.66 12.46 0.57
C VAL A 86 -3.37 11.71 0.26
N ASP A 87 -2.78 11.92 -0.92
CA ASP A 87 -1.62 11.14 -1.38
C ASP A 87 -0.34 11.53 -0.62
N GLN A 88 -0.23 12.77 -0.14
CA GLN A 88 0.87 13.25 0.69
C GLN A 88 0.51 13.33 2.18
N GLU A 89 -0.29 14.32 2.60
CA GLU A 89 -0.50 14.60 4.02
C GLU A 89 -1.29 13.50 4.73
N GLY A 90 -2.24 12.87 4.04
CA GLY A 90 -2.93 11.67 4.52
C GLY A 90 -1.98 10.49 4.73
N ALA A 91 -1.07 10.25 3.78
CA ALA A 91 -0.05 9.20 3.90
C ALA A 91 0.90 9.46 5.08
N LYS A 92 1.35 10.70 5.25
CA LYS A 92 2.23 11.13 6.36
C LYS A 92 1.52 11.00 7.70
N SER A 93 0.25 11.42 7.78
CA SER A 93 -0.56 11.32 8.99
C SER A 93 -0.78 9.88 9.42
N LEU A 94 -1.06 8.97 8.47
CA LEU A 94 -1.20 7.54 8.80
C LEU A 94 0.13 6.92 9.22
N THR A 95 1.23 7.33 8.60
CA THR A 95 2.59 6.92 9.00
C THR A 95 2.86 7.31 10.45
N ASP A 96 2.56 8.54 10.84
CA ASP A 96 2.76 9.02 12.21
C ASP A 96 1.87 8.30 13.23
N ALA A 97 0.60 8.04 12.86
CA ALA A 97 -0.31 7.26 13.69
C ALA A 97 0.20 5.82 13.88
N ALA A 98 0.60 5.16 12.79
CA ALA A 98 1.14 3.80 12.81
C ALA A 98 2.40 3.71 13.68
N ARG A 99 3.33 4.67 13.56
CA ARG A 99 4.53 4.76 14.40
C ARG A 99 4.16 4.85 15.88
N LYS A 100 3.26 5.76 16.24
CA LYS A 100 2.83 5.96 17.64
C LYS A 100 2.14 4.73 18.21
N ALA A 101 1.42 3.96 17.38
CA ALA A 101 0.74 2.73 17.78
C ALA A 101 1.67 1.51 17.86
N GLY A 102 2.94 1.63 17.44
CA GLY A 102 3.88 0.50 17.44
C GLY A 102 3.61 -0.51 16.33
N VAL A 103 3.09 -0.07 15.18
CA VAL A 103 2.95 -0.91 13.99
C VAL A 103 4.32 -1.45 13.57
N ASN A 104 4.40 -2.75 13.31
CA ASN A 104 5.68 -3.42 13.04
C ASN A 104 6.18 -3.18 11.61
N LYS A 105 5.28 -3.08 10.63
CA LYS A 105 5.64 -2.88 9.22
C LYS A 105 4.63 -2.03 8.47
N TYR A 106 5.13 -1.13 7.63
CA TYR A 106 4.33 -0.24 6.79
C TYR A 106 4.68 -0.40 5.31
N VAL A 107 3.72 -0.85 4.50
CA VAL A 107 3.89 -1.03 3.05
C VAL A 107 3.22 0.11 2.31
N MET A 108 3.99 0.86 1.53
CA MET A 108 3.51 2.00 0.75
C MET A 108 3.35 1.62 -0.72
N LEU A 109 2.14 1.77 -1.25
CA LEU A 109 1.94 1.84 -2.70
C LEU A 109 2.32 3.25 -3.17
N SER A 110 3.52 3.37 -3.76
CA SER A 110 4.05 4.59 -4.36
C SER A 110 3.88 4.59 -5.88
N SER A 111 4.81 5.18 -6.63
CA SER A 111 4.80 5.24 -8.10
C SER A 111 6.22 5.38 -8.66
N MET A 112 6.49 4.76 -9.81
CA MET A 112 7.72 5.05 -10.57
C MET A 112 7.82 6.55 -10.87
N GLY A 113 9.04 7.09 -10.80
CA GLY A 113 9.28 8.52 -11.01
C GLY A 113 9.10 9.39 -9.76
N ALA A 114 8.64 8.85 -8.63
CA ALA A 114 8.59 9.59 -7.36
C ALA A 114 9.98 10.01 -6.83
N ASP A 115 11.07 9.46 -7.35
CA ASP A 115 12.43 9.92 -7.09
C ASP A 115 12.88 11.10 -7.97
N ASN A 116 12.22 11.32 -9.11
CA ASN A 116 12.50 12.44 -10.02
C ASN A 116 11.20 13.06 -10.58
N PRO A 117 10.43 13.82 -9.77
CA PRO A 117 9.11 14.31 -10.15
C PRO A 117 9.08 15.21 -11.39
N SER A 118 10.14 15.97 -11.63
CA SER A 118 10.26 16.90 -12.76
C SER A 118 10.43 16.21 -14.12
N VAL A 119 10.48 14.88 -14.18
CA VAL A 119 10.57 14.12 -15.45
C VAL A 119 9.25 14.11 -16.24
N SER A 120 8.13 14.44 -15.59
CA SER A 120 6.80 14.44 -16.20
C SER A 120 6.03 15.68 -15.76
N ASP A 121 5.91 16.67 -16.63
CA ASP A 121 5.18 17.92 -16.35
C ASP A 121 3.72 17.64 -15.95
N ASP A 122 3.05 16.72 -16.64
CA ASP A 122 1.65 16.36 -16.38
C ASP A 122 1.44 15.66 -15.02
N LEU A 123 2.46 14.99 -14.50
CA LEU A 123 2.40 14.23 -13.25
C LEU A 123 3.23 14.86 -12.14
N GLU A 124 3.83 16.03 -12.35
CA GLU A 124 4.85 16.57 -11.46
C GLU A 124 4.33 16.73 -10.03
N ASP A 125 3.13 17.32 -9.86
CA ASP A 125 2.50 17.50 -8.55
C ASP A 125 2.17 16.17 -7.86
N TYR A 126 1.73 15.18 -8.64
CA TYR A 126 1.46 13.84 -8.14
C TYR A 126 2.75 13.15 -7.68
N LEU A 127 3.79 13.16 -8.51
CA LEU A 127 5.07 12.55 -8.19
C LEU A 127 5.77 13.26 -7.03
N LYS A 128 5.65 14.60 -6.90
CA LYS A 128 6.11 15.35 -5.72
C LYS A 128 5.39 14.92 -4.46
N ALA A 129 4.07 14.74 -4.51
CA ALA A 129 3.31 14.26 -3.37
C ALA A 129 3.73 12.85 -2.93
N LYS A 130 3.91 11.93 -3.90
CA LYS A 130 4.43 10.58 -3.63
C LYS A 130 5.85 10.61 -3.08
N GLN A 131 6.72 11.45 -3.63
CA GLN A 131 8.08 11.67 -3.13
C GLN A 131 8.08 12.09 -1.66
N ASN A 132 7.26 13.08 -1.32
CA ASN A 132 7.16 13.61 0.04
C ASN A 132 6.63 12.57 1.03
N ALA A 133 5.65 11.76 0.63
CA ALA A 133 5.13 10.66 1.43
C ALA A 133 6.20 9.56 1.63
N ASP A 134 6.89 9.15 0.57
CA ASP A 134 7.98 8.17 0.61
C ASP A 134 9.09 8.63 1.55
N ASN A 135 9.55 9.88 1.39
CA ASN A 135 10.59 10.48 2.23
C ASN A 135 10.17 10.51 3.71
N HIS A 136 8.91 10.84 4.00
CA HIS A 136 8.40 10.85 5.36
C HIS A 136 8.42 9.45 5.97
N LEU A 137 7.95 8.44 5.23
CA LEU A 137 7.98 7.05 5.68
C LEU A 137 9.41 6.57 5.95
N ARG A 138 10.37 6.87 5.05
CA ARG A 138 11.79 6.52 5.25
C ARG A 138 12.36 7.12 6.53
N ASN A 139 11.98 8.36 6.85
CA ASN A 139 12.45 9.07 8.03
C ASN A 139 11.61 8.78 9.30
N SER A 140 10.58 7.94 9.20
CA SER A 140 9.67 7.66 10.31
C SER A 140 10.25 6.67 11.33
N GLY A 141 11.29 5.90 10.98
CA GLY A 141 11.82 4.84 11.83
C GLY A 141 10.92 3.60 11.95
N LEU A 142 9.80 3.53 11.24
CA LEU A 142 9.07 2.29 11.00
C LEU A 142 9.87 1.38 10.07
N GLU A 143 9.77 0.07 10.24
CA GLU A 143 10.13 -0.85 9.16
C GLU A 143 9.14 -0.66 8.00
N TYR A 144 9.66 -0.53 6.79
CA TYR A 144 8.84 -0.26 5.61
C TYR A 144 9.22 -1.05 4.37
N SER A 145 8.30 -1.09 3.41
CA SER A 145 8.59 -1.39 2.00
C SER A 145 7.85 -0.39 1.13
N ILE A 146 8.56 0.29 0.23
CA ILE A 146 7.96 1.25 -0.71
C ILE A 146 7.96 0.63 -2.11
N VAL A 147 6.76 0.35 -2.63
CA VAL A 147 6.55 -0.30 -3.93
C VAL A 147 6.19 0.75 -4.96
N ARG A 148 7.00 0.91 -6.00
CA ARG A 148 6.81 1.89 -7.07
C ARG A 148 6.42 1.19 -8.37
N PRO A 149 5.14 0.92 -8.62
CA PRO A 149 4.72 0.33 -9.87
C PRO A 149 4.83 1.31 -11.04
N GLY A 150 4.98 0.76 -12.24
CA GLY A 150 4.71 1.46 -13.49
C GLY A 150 3.21 1.72 -13.71
N SER A 151 2.81 1.93 -14.96
CA SER A 151 1.43 2.23 -15.34
C SER A 151 0.47 1.10 -14.96
N LEU A 152 -0.53 1.40 -14.13
CA LEU A 152 -1.48 0.39 -13.63
C LEU A 152 -2.52 0.01 -14.68
N THR A 153 -2.69 -1.28 -14.94
CA THR A 153 -3.76 -1.84 -15.77
C THR A 153 -4.78 -2.61 -14.93
N ASP A 154 -5.97 -2.83 -15.50
CA ASP A 154 -7.04 -3.67 -14.91
C ASP A 154 -7.08 -5.07 -15.55
N ASP A 155 -5.98 -5.49 -16.18
CA ASP A 155 -5.82 -6.83 -16.75
C ASP A 155 -5.74 -7.90 -15.65
N GLU A 156 -5.92 -9.17 -16.02
CA GLU A 156 -5.70 -10.29 -15.11
C GLU A 156 -4.24 -10.33 -14.61
N GLY A 157 -4.07 -10.72 -13.35
CA GLY A 157 -2.74 -10.91 -12.76
C GLY A 157 -2.04 -12.12 -13.36
N THR A 158 -0.76 -11.94 -13.68
CA THR A 158 0.08 -13.03 -14.21
C THR A 158 0.82 -13.79 -13.10
N GLY A 159 0.87 -13.22 -11.90
CA GLY A 159 1.67 -13.69 -10.77
C GLY A 159 3.18 -13.46 -10.96
N LYS A 160 3.58 -12.71 -12.00
CA LYS A 160 4.97 -12.49 -12.38
C LYS A 160 5.28 -11.02 -12.61
N ILE A 161 6.46 -10.61 -12.20
CA ILE A 161 6.92 -9.22 -12.27
C ILE A 161 8.39 -9.16 -12.69
N GLN A 162 8.82 -7.96 -13.06
CA GLN A 162 10.21 -7.53 -13.00
C GLN A 162 10.34 -6.54 -11.84
N LEU A 163 11.36 -6.74 -11.00
CA LEU A 163 11.62 -5.91 -9.82
C LEU A 163 13.10 -5.49 -9.79
N LYS A 164 13.36 -4.21 -9.51
CA LYS A 164 14.69 -3.68 -9.18
C LYS A 164 14.54 -2.47 -8.25
N GLU A 165 15.60 -2.09 -7.53
CA GLU A 165 15.64 -0.79 -6.81
C GLU A 165 15.26 0.37 -7.76
N LYS A 166 15.83 0.36 -8.96
CA LYS A 166 15.50 1.24 -10.08
C LYS A 166 15.47 0.43 -11.38
N LEU A 167 14.41 0.54 -12.16
CA LEU A 167 14.30 -0.07 -13.49
C LEU A 167 14.84 0.87 -14.56
N ASP A 168 15.52 0.28 -15.54
CA ASP A 168 16.08 1.00 -16.69
C ASP A 168 15.01 1.34 -17.75
N THR A 169 13.80 0.79 -17.59
CA THR A 169 12.69 0.88 -18.54
C THR A 169 11.39 1.21 -17.83
N GLN A 170 10.55 2.00 -18.49
CA GLN A 170 9.14 2.15 -18.10
C GLN A 170 8.33 0.93 -18.55
N GLY A 171 7.22 0.67 -17.88
CA GLY A 171 6.33 -0.43 -18.23
C GLY A 171 4.98 -0.30 -17.52
N SER A 172 4.08 -1.21 -17.84
CA SER A 172 2.80 -1.36 -17.16
C SER A 172 2.81 -2.58 -16.24
N ILE A 173 1.85 -2.64 -15.33
CA ILE A 173 1.62 -3.79 -14.44
C ILE A 173 0.15 -3.86 -14.03
N SER A 174 -0.38 -5.08 -13.92
CA SER A 174 -1.75 -5.29 -13.46
C SER A 174 -1.91 -4.87 -11.99
N ARG A 175 -3.06 -4.32 -11.62
CA ARG A 175 -3.37 -4.05 -10.20
C ARG A 175 -3.38 -5.31 -9.35
N ALA A 176 -3.64 -6.46 -9.95
CA ALA A 176 -3.58 -7.76 -9.29
C ALA A 176 -2.14 -8.12 -8.88
N ASP A 177 -1.17 -7.99 -9.78
CA ASP A 177 0.24 -8.28 -9.48
C ASP A 177 0.83 -7.26 -8.50
N VAL A 178 0.39 -5.99 -8.56
CA VAL A 178 0.71 -4.99 -7.54
C VAL A 178 0.15 -5.37 -6.17
N ALA A 179 -1.13 -5.76 -6.10
CA ALA A 179 -1.75 -6.20 -4.85
C ALA A 179 -1.05 -7.42 -4.24
N GLN A 180 -0.70 -8.40 -5.08
CA GLN A 180 0.06 -9.57 -4.67
C GLN A 180 1.44 -9.18 -4.12
N THR A 181 2.15 -8.27 -4.80
CA THR A 181 3.46 -7.77 -4.34
C THR A 181 3.33 -7.07 -2.99
N LEU A 182 2.33 -6.21 -2.80
CA LEU A 182 2.08 -5.48 -1.54
C LEU A 182 1.78 -6.43 -0.37
N VAL A 183 1.06 -7.53 -0.62
CA VAL A 183 0.77 -8.55 0.39
C VAL A 183 2.00 -9.40 0.70
N GLU A 184 2.78 -9.77 -0.32
CA GLU A 184 3.96 -10.62 -0.13
C GLU A 184 5.03 -9.91 0.73
N VAL A 185 5.24 -8.62 0.50
CA VAL A 185 6.22 -7.84 1.29
C VAL A 185 5.73 -7.49 2.69
N LEU A 186 4.52 -7.90 3.09
CA LEU A 186 4.12 -7.84 4.51
C LEU A 186 4.97 -8.78 5.38
N GLU A 187 5.53 -9.85 4.82
CA GLU A 187 6.34 -10.80 5.58
C GLU A 187 7.55 -10.12 6.23
N ASP A 188 7.86 -10.51 7.47
CA ASP A 188 8.94 -9.89 8.24
C ASP A 188 10.28 -10.14 7.56
N GLY A 189 11.13 -9.10 7.45
CA GLY A 189 12.44 -9.17 6.78
C GLY A 189 12.40 -9.10 5.24
N VAL A 190 11.26 -9.37 4.60
CA VAL A 190 11.12 -9.31 3.13
C VAL A 190 11.08 -7.85 2.68
N MET A 191 12.00 -7.44 1.77
CA MET A 191 12.11 -6.05 1.29
C MET A 191 12.11 -5.00 2.42
N GLN A 192 12.70 -5.35 3.57
CA GLN A 192 12.74 -4.51 4.76
C GLN A 192 13.57 -3.25 4.51
N ASN A 193 12.96 -2.09 4.77
CA ASN A 193 13.52 -0.75 4.56
C ASN A 193 13.97 -0.47 3.12
N GLN A 194 13.34 -1.16 2.14
CA GLN A 194 13.66 -1.01 0.73
C GLN A 194 12.62 -0.18 -0.02
N THR A 195 13.09 0.44 -1.10
CA THR A 195 12.26 1.09 -2.12
C THR A 195 12.63 0.47 -3.45
N PHE A 196 11.63 0.03 -4.22
CA PHE A 196 11.88 -0.68 -5.47
C PHE A 196 10.74 -0.45 -6.46
N GLU A 197 11.09 -0.57 -7.73
CA GLU A 197 10.18 -0.41 -8.86
C GLU A 197 9.73 -1.76 -9.40
N ILE A 198 8.47 -1.83 -9.84
CA ILE A 198 7.88 -3.04 -10.43
C ILE A 198 7.13 -2.76 -11.73
N ILE A 199 7.31 -3.65 -12.70
CA ILE A 199 6.52 -3.73 -13.95
C ILE A 199 6.18 -5.20 -14.24
N SER A 200 5.29 -5.47 -15.19
CA SER A 200 5.05 -6.83 -15.67
C SER A 200 6.35 -7.48 -16.15
N GLY A 201 6.54 -8.76 -15.85
CA GLY A 201 7.75 -9.50 -16.23
C GLY A 201 7.56 -11.00 -16.07
N GLU A 202 8.68 -11.73 -15.98
CA GLU A 202 8.66 -13.20 -16.03
C GLU A 202 8.94 -13.89 -14.69
N THR A 203 9.35 -13.14 -13.66
CA THR A 203 9.75 -13.72 -12.37
C THR A 203 8.54 -13.79 -11.43
N PRO A 204 8.21 -14.95 -10.84
CA PRO A 204 7.11 -15.03 -9.88
C PRO A 204 7.26 -14.01 -8.74
N VAL A 205 6.17 -13.37 -8.32
CA VAL A 205 6.19 -12.33 -7.27
C VAL A 205 6.89 -12.82 -6.00
N GLU A 206 6.56 -14.03 -5.55
CA GLU A 206 7.17 -14.64 -4.36
C GLU A 206 8.69 -14.78 -4.47
N THR A 207 9.22 -15.04 -5.68
CA THR A 207 10.66 -15.12 -5.91
C THR A 207 11.29 -13.74 -6.06
N ALA A 208 10.61 -12.81 -6.73
CA ALA A 208 11.15 -11.49 -7.04
C ALA A 208 11.38 -10.61 -5.81
N VAL A 209 10.63 -10.82 -4.72
CA VAL A 209 10.72 -10.00 -3.51
C VAL A 209 11.65 -10.55 -2.43
N ARG A 210 12.37 -11.64 -2.70
CA ARG A 210 13.25 -12.31 -1.73
C ARG A 210 14.69 -11.83 -1.81
#